data_AF-A0A9N8MSM1-F1
#
_entry.id   AF-A0A9N8MSM1-F1
#
_cell.length_a   1.000
_cell.length_b   1.000
_cell.length_c   1.000
_cell.angle_alpha   90.00
_cell.angle_beta   90.00
_cell.angle_gamma   90.00
#
_symmetry.space_group_name_H-M   'P 1'
#
loop_
_entity.id
_entity.type
_entity.pdbx_description
1 polymer ?
#
loop_
_entity_poly.entity_id
_entity_poly.type
_entity_poly.pdbx_seq_one_letter_code
_entity_poly.pdbx_strand_id
1 'polypeptide(L)'
;MILLPHAGNCEIPEQRFLAAWDFWFKRFGEGRDPAIDAIPRLSSREPLAVLWDKGAQFSLEVLCRALTKTTCWNTAQATRPMLQTNARLLQTTTTINPRTLWQVDGVCLTEYGRERLVGAISDLDLEARIAIFEQSDFDIPEDKAKAQPIKGCSTEPAALSVPRCDIPADLIKALVADIETDPFQPVFRKGPLGAPISGWRTRLDHYFWPRPEVGYHATVRDLALLLTLAKELATTVGSWTSAQRAQAISFADQVFSWGGVPQRKFDDKTVEAVIMSATQHKALPGALMNSGWTKVAAFATAHLEPEGTLVIWDSRVAHSLIRRIDRLLVAQSVQTVPGYLKAIGRVPGRGGSRTPPPQYHVKGWGIGYKSWASVFAGSALVRAIRDELNAREEITAAPRAQPEPWTLRQVEMVLFMDGY
;
A
#
# COMPACT_ATOMS: atom_id res chain seq x y z
N MET A 1 20.12 -12.06 21.53
CA MET A 1 19.49 -11.17 20.53
C MET A 1 20.06 -11.52 19.16
N ILE A 2 19.30 -11.28 18.09
CA ILE A 2 19.79 -11.26 16.72
C ILE A 2 20.10 -9.83 16.31
N LEU A 3 21.30 -9.59 15.79
CA LEU A 3 21.76 -8.28 15.35
C LEU A 3 21.80 -8.20 13.84
N LEU A 4 21.21 -7.16 13.26
CA LEU A 4 21.25 -6.87 11.82
C LEU A 4 22.12 -5.62 11.56
N PRO A 5 23.41 -5.78 11.19
CA PRO A 5 24.36 -4.67 11.14
C PRO A 5 23.98 -3.56 10.14
N HIS A 6 23.34 -3.94 9.03
CA HIS A 6 22.99 -3.02 7.96
C HIS A 6 21.61 -2.35 8.15
N ALA A 7 20.90 -2.68 9.22
CA ALA A 7 19.64 -2.04 9.61
C ALA A 7 19.85 -1.09 10.81
N GLY A 8 21.00 -0.42 10.88
CA GLY A 8 21.35 0.45 12.01
C GLY A 8 21.57 -0.33 13.30
N ASN A 9 22.16 -1.52 13.22
CA ASN A 9 22.28 -2.47 14.32
C ASN A 9 20.92 -2.82 14.96
N CYS A 10 19.90 -3.03 14.12
CA CYS A 10 18.58 -3.44 14.60
C CYS A 10 18.72 -4.73 15.42
N GLU A 11 18.26 -4.69 16.66
CA GLU A 11 18.25 -5.84 17.55
C GLU A 11 16.87 -6.50 17.51
N ILE A 12 16.84 -7.79 17.24
CA ILE A 12 15.64 -8.61 17.20
C ILE A 12 15.73 -9.62 18.35
N PRO A 13 14.72 -9.74 19.23
CA PRO A 13 14.68 -10.81 20.22
C PRO A 13 14.82 -12.19 19.57
N GLU A 14 15.64 -13.08 20.16
CA GLU A 14 15.88 -14.41 19.58
C GLU A 14 14.58 -15.20 19.40
N GLN A 15 13.68 -15.15 20.38
CA GLN A 15 12.37 -15.79 20.30
C GLN A 15 11.57 -15.27 19.10
N ARG A 16 11.60 -13.95 18.85
CA ARG A 16 10.94 -13.34 17.70
C ARG A 16 11.53 -13.83 16.39
N PHE A 17 12.86 -13.88 16.30
CA PHE A 17 13.54 -14.42 15.11
C PHE A 17 13.23 -15.90 14.88
N LEU A 18 13.18 -16.72 15.93
CA LEU A 18 12.87 -18.14 15.84
C LEU A 18 11.40 -18.40 15.48
N ALA A 19 10.47 -17.62 16.01
CA ALA A 19 9.07 -17.64 15.58
C ALA A 19 8.94 -17.29 14.10
N ALA A 20 9.69 -16.28 13.67
CA ALA A 20 9.76 -15.88 12.27
C ALA A 20 10.34 -16.96 11.37
N TRP A 21 11.41 -17.62 11.82
CA TRP A 21 12.05 -18.74 11.14
C TRP A 21 11.09 -19.92 10.97
N ASP A 22 10.44 -20.37 12.04
CA ASP A 22 9.46 -21.45 12.01
C ASP A 22 8.31 -21.15 11.04
N PHE A 23 7.74 -19.95 11.16
CA PHE A 23 6.71 -19.47 10.24
C PHE A 23 7.18 -19.51 8.79
N TRP A 24 8.41 -19.06 8.53
CA TRP A 24 8.96 -18.94 7.18
C TRP A 24 9.12 -20.30 6.50
N PHE A 25 9.56 -21.32 7.24
CA PHE A 25 9.64 -22.70 6.78
C PHE A 25 8.26 -23.28 6.49
N LYS A 26 7.33 -23.15 7.44
CA LYS A 26 5.94 -23.64 7.26
C LYS A 26 5.26 -22.99 6.05
N ARG A 27 5.59 -21.73 5.76
CA ARG A 27 4.95 -20.95 4.70
C ARG A 27 5.60 -21.13 3.32
N PHE A 28 6.93 -21.14 3.24
CA PHE A 28 7.65 -21.07 1.97
C PHE A 28 8.63 -22.25 1.75
N GLY A 29 8.89 -23.05 2.78
CA GLY A 29 9.77 -24.21 2.75
C GLY A 29 9.00 -25.52 2.69
N GLU A 30 8.08 -25.66 1.72
CA GLU A 30 7.25 -26.86 1.56
C GLU A 30 8.05 -28.15 1.73
N GLY A 31 7.62 -29.01 2.67
CA GLY A 31 8.28 -30.29 2.98
C GLY A 31 9.59 -30.20 3.77
N ARG A 32 10.00 -29.02 4.25
CA ARG A 32 11.24 -28.81 5.01
C ARG A 32 10.97 -28.64 6.50
N ASP A 33 11.87 -29.20 7.31
CA ASP A 33 11.83 -29.09 8.77
C ASP A 33 12.65 -27.88 9.25
N PRO A 34 12.02 -26.88 9.90
CA PRO A 34 12.72 -25.69 10.40
C PRO A 34 13.83 -25.98 11.41
N ALA A 35 13.81 -27.13 12.10
CA ALA A 35 14.84 -27.47 13.07
C ALA A 35 16.15 -27.88 12.38
N ILE A 36 16.07 -28.68 11.32
CA ILE A 36 17.25 -29.37 10.76
C ILE A 36 17.64 -28.88 9.37
N ASP A 37 16.67 -28.41 8.58
CA ASP A 37 16.93 -28.03 7.20
C ASP A 37 17.53 -26.64 7.07
N ALA A 38 18.30 -26.46 6.00
CA ALA A 38 18.94 -25.20 5.69
C ALA A 38 18.12 -24.35 4.72
N ILE A 39 18.02 -23.05 5.02
CA ILE A 39 17.45 -22.04 4.14
C ILE A 39 18.54 -21.40 3.27
N PRO A 40 18.29 -21.11 1.97
CA PRO A 40 19.21 -20.34 1.15
C PRO A 40 19.52 -18.97 1.74
N ARG A 41 20.80 -18.56 1.79
CA ARG A 41 21.19 -17.23 2.31
C ARG A 41 20.75 -16.10 1.38
N LEU A 42 21.05 -16.25 0.09
CA LEU A 42 20.71 -15.34 -1.03
C LEU A 42 20.88 -13.84 -0.75
N SER A 43 22.00 -13.44 -0.15
CA SER A 43 22.24 -12.03 0.12
C SER A 43 22.30 -11.22 -1.17
N SER A 44 21.49 -10.16 -1.26
CA SER A 44 21.32 -9.38 -2.48
C SER A 44 21.20 -7.89 -2.16
N ARG A 45 21.62 -7.03 -3.09
CA ARG A 45 21.37 -5.57 -3.02
C ARG A 45 20.11 -5.15 -3.77
N GLU A 46 19.45 -6.09 -4.44
CA GLU A 46 18.20 -5.81 -5.15
C GLU A 46 17.09 -5.40 -4.17
N PRO A 47 16.13 -4.57 -4.59
CA PRO A 47 14.95 -4.26 -3.81
C PRO A 47 14.20 -5.54 -3.39
N LEU A 48 13.60 -5.53 -2.19
CA LEU A 48 12.87 -6.70 -1.66
C LEU A 48 11.79 -7.19 -2.63
N ALA A 49 11.13 -6.23 -3.28
CA ALA A 49 10.16 -6.44 -4.35
C ALA A 49 10.70 -7.34 -5.47
N VAL A 50 11.92 -7.07 -5.95
CA VAL A 50 12.55 -7.81 -7.04
C VAL A 50 12.89 -9.22 -6.60
N LEU A 51 13.35 -9.39 -5.36
CA LEU A 51 13.59 -10.71 -4.77
C LEU A 51 12.29 -11.53 -4.68
N TRP A 52 11.20 -10.89 -4.27
CA TRP A 52 9.89 -11.50 -4.18
C TRP A 52 9.38 -11.99 -5.54
N ASP A 53 9.43 -11.15 -6.56
CA ASP A 53 9.00 -11.49 -7.93
C ASP A 53 9.82 -12.61 -8.54
N LYS A 54 11.13 -12.62 -8.26
CA LYS A 54 12.00 -13.68 -8.73
C LYS A 54 11.71 -15.00 -8.00
N GLY A 55 10.78 -15.08 -7.05
CA GLY A 55 10.52 -16.32 -6.33
C GLY A 55 11.58 -16.65 -5.27
N ALA A 56 12.25 -15.63 -4.71
CA ALA A 56 13.26 -15.83 -3.66
C ALA A 56 12.67 -15.78 -2.24
N GLN A 57 11.36 -16.01 -2.08
CA GLN A 57 10.68 -15.88 -0.79
C GLN A 57 11.33 -16.79 0.27
N PHE A 58 11.62 -18.05 -0.06
CA PHE A 58 12.32 -18.96 0.84
C PHE A 58 13.84 -18.66 0.88
N SER A 59 14.20 -17.56 1.55
CA SER A 59 15.59 -17.19 1.81
C SER A 59 15.76 -16.44 3.13
N LEU A 60 16.96 -16.54 3.72
CA LEU A 60 17.31 -15.77 4.92
C LEU A 60 17.28 -14.26 4.65
N GLU A 61 17.70 -13.84 3.45
CA GLU A 61 17.69 -12.43 3.03
C GLU A 61 16.29 -11.81 3.13
N VAL A 62 15.27 -12.49 2.60
CA VAL A 62 13.88 -12.00 2.63
C VAL A 62 13.33 -12.03 4.06
N LEU A 63 13.57 -13.11 4.81
CA LEU A 63 13.18 -13.21 6.23
C LEU A 63 13.74 -12.05 7.07
N CYS A 64 15.05 -11.78 6.96
CA CYS A 64 15.67 -10.71 7.74
C CYS A 64 15.13 -9.33 7.37
N ARG A 65 14.90 -9.06 6.07
CA ARG A 65 14.27 -7.80 5.65
C ARG A 65 12.85 -7.66 6.21
N ALA A 66 12.08 -8.75 6.23
CA ALA A 66 10.72 -8.77 6.80
C ALA A 66 10.67 -8.43 8.29
N LEU A 67 11.76 -8.70 9.03
CA LEU A 67 11.89 -8.38 10.45
C LEU A 67 12.43 -6.96 10.73
N THR A 68 12.93 -6.26 9.72
CA THR A 68 13.46 -4.89 9.88
C THR A 68 12.38 -3.80 9.73
N LYS A 69 12.75 -2.56 10.06
CA LYS A 69 11.97 -1.36 9.71
C LYS A 69 11.83 -1.25 8.19
N THR A 70 10.71 -0.71 7.74
CA THR A 70 10.35 -0.52 6.32
C THR A 70 11.43 0.20 5.51
N THR A 71 12.09 1.18 6.12
CA THR A 71 13.21 1.94 5.53
C THR A 71 14.44 1.09 5.20
N CYS A 72 14.56 -0.11 5.79
CA CYS A 72 15.67 -1.04 5.56
C CYS A 72 15.32 -2.20 4.62
N TRP A 73 14.10 -2.28 4.10
CA TRP A 73 13.66 -3.41 3.26
C TRP A 73 14.46 -3.54 1.95
N ASN A 74 15.01 -2.45 1.43
CA ASN A 74 15.84 -2.46 0.23
C ASN A 74 17.34 -2.56 0.52
N THR A 75 17.71 -2.85 1.78
CA THR A 75 19.10 -3.01 2.22
C THR A 75 19.40 -4.48 2.46
N ALA A 76 20.57 -4.94 1.99
CA ALA A 76 21.02 -6.31 2.18
C ALA A 76 21.16 -6.67 3.68
N GLN A 77 20.55 -7.76 4.14
CA GLN A 77 20.57 -8.14 5.57
C GLN A 77 21.31 -9.44 5.86
N ALA A 78 21.23 -10.47 5.00
CA ALA A 78 21.82 -11.79 5.23
C ALA A 78 23.31 -11.85 4.81
N THR A 79 24.08 -10.86 5.24
CA THR A 79 25.50 -10.71 4.91
C THR A 79 26.39 -11.61 5.80
N ARG A 80 27.66 -11.79 5.41
CA ARG A 80 28.63 -12.55 6.24
C ARG A 80 28.79 -11.95 7.65
N PRO A 81 28.91 -10.61 7.81
CA PRO A 81 28.94 -10.00 9.13
C PRO A 81 27.73 -10.36 10.00
N MET A 82 26.52 -10.34 9.43
CA MET A 82 25.30 -10.73 10.15
C MET A 82 25.42 -12.17 10.69
N LEU A 83 25.90 -13.12 9.87
CA LEU A 83 26.05 -14.51 10.32
C LEU A 83 27.12 -14.67 11.40
N GLN A 84 28.24 -13.95 11.27
CA GLN A 84 29.31 -13.97 12.28
C GLN A 84 28.83 -13.41 13.61
N THR A 85 28.12 -12.29 13.61
CA THR A 85 27.55 -11.70 14.82
C THR A 85 26.51 -12.60 15.49
N ASN A 86 25.80 -13.41 14.70
CA ASN A 86 24.73 -14.28 15.18
C ASN A 86 25.11 -15.77 15.21
N ALA A 87 26.41 -16.09 15.23
CA ALA A 87 26.94 -17.46 15.12
C ALA A 87 26.48 -18.41 16.25
N ARG A 88 26.01 -17.84 17.37
CA ARG A 88 25.39 -18.62 18.45
C ARG A 88 24.10 -19.31 18.00
N LEU A 89 23.29 -18.66 17.17
CA LEU A 89 21.99 -19.17 16.73
C LEU A 89 22.06 -19.79 15.33
N LEU A 90 22.90 -19.24 14.46
CA LEU A 90 22.97 -19.56 13.04
C LEU A 90 24.33 -20.15 12.68
N GLN A 91 24.33 -21.21 11.86
CA GLN A 91 25.54 -21.78 11.29
C GLN A 91 25.47 -21.82 9.76
N THR A 92 26.58 -21.53 9.11
CA THR A 92 26.70 -21.59 7.65
C THR A 92 26.78 -23.03 7.18
N THR A 93 26.13 -23.31 6.06
CA THR A 93 26.18 -24.61 5.38
C THR A 93 25.99 -24.41 3.88
N THR A 94 25.85 -25.49 3.11
CA THR A 94 25.37 -25.44 1.72
C THR A 94 23.97 -26.03 1.64
N THR A 95 23.13 -25.49 0.76
CA THR A 95 21.78 -26.00 0.52
C THR A 95 21.42 -25.89 -0.96
N ILE A 96 20.37 -26.57 -1.37
CA ILE A 96 19.80 -26.40 -2.71
C ILE A 96 18.78 -25.27 -2.67
N ASN A 97 18.99 -24.27 -3.54
CA ASN A 97 17.98 -23.25 -3.79
C ASN A 97 16.77 -23.92 -4.47
N PRO A 98 15.58 -23.95 -3.83
CA PRO A 98 14.44 -24.68 -4.36
C PRO A 98 13.94 -24.13 -5.71
N ARG A 99 14.26 -22.86 -6.03
CA ARG A 99 13.88 -22.24 -7.30
C ARG A 99 14.80 -22.61 -8.44
N THR A 100 16.10 -22.45 -8.24
CA THR A 100 17.06 -22.66 -9.33
C THR A 100 17.48 -24.12 -9.42
N LEU A 101 17.38 -24.87 -8.32
CA LEU A 101 17.94 -26.21 -8.11
C LEU A 101 19.47 -26.25 -8.04
N TRP A 102 20.11 -25.10 -7.82
CA TRP A 102 21.57 -25.00 -7.73
C TRP A 102 21.99 -25.01 -6.27
N GLN A 103 23.17 -25.57 -6.01
CA GLN A 103 23.81 -25.48 -4.70
C GLN A 103 24.23 -24.03 -4.44
N VAL A 104 23.87 -23.52 -3.26
CA VAL A 104 24.15 -22.16 -2.81
C VAL A 104 24.56 -22.14 -1.35
N ASP A 105 25.12 -21.02 -0.90
CA ASP A 105 25.30 -20.73 0.52
C ASP A 105 23.95 -20.85 1.25
N GLY A 106 23.92 -21.69 2.27
CA GLY A 106 22.77 -21.91 3.14
C GLY A 106 23.07 -21.57 4.59
N VAL A 107 22.02 -21.52 5.39
CA VAL A 107 22.09 -21.32 6.84
C VAL A 107 21.11 -22.26 7.50
N CYS A 108 21.49 -22.88 8.60
CA CYS A 108 20.58 -23.62 9.48
C CYS A 108 20.79 -23.20 10.94
N LEU A 109 19.90 -23.64 11.82
CA LEU A 109 20.03 -23.40 13.25
C LEU A 109 21.19 -24.23 13.82
N THR A 110 21.94 -23.63 14.75
CA THR A 110 22.84 -24.38 15.64
C THR A 110 22.05 -25.29 16.57
N GLU A 111 22.71 -26.17 17.30
CA GLU A 111 22.08 -26.96 18.38
C GLU A 111 21.32 -26.06 19.38
N TYR A 112 21.98 -24.99 19.82
CA TYR A 112 21.38 -23.97 20.68
C TYR A 112 20.10 -23.34 20.08
N GLY A 113 20.08 -23.09 18.77
CA GLY A 113 18.92 -22.56 18.08
C GLY A 113 17.78 -23.56 17.98
N ARG A 114 18.09 -24.85 17.70
CA ARG A 114 17.10 -25.93 17.63
C ARG A 114 16.36 -26.13 18.93
N GLU A 115 17.09 -26.15 20.05
CA GLU A 115 16.49 -26.28 21.39
C GLU A 115 15.48 -25.17 21.70
N ARG A 116 15.75 -23.94 21.25
CA ARG A 116 14.88 -22.79 21.50
C ARG A 116 13.72 -22.66 20.52
N LEU A 117 13.78 -23.32 19.37
CA LEU A 117 12.70 -23.32 18.39
C LEU A 117 11.42 -23.94 18.98
N VAL A 118 11.54 -24.98 19.81
CA VAL A 118 10.43 -25.75 20.39
C VAL A 118 9.49 -24.89 21.27
N GLY A 119 9.96 -23.73 21.75
CA GLY A 119 9.18 -22.77 22.55
C GLY A 119 8.82 -21.48 21.82
N ALA A 120 9.01 -21.40 20.50
CA ALA A 120 8.70 -20.19 19.74
C ALA A 120 7.17 -20.01 19.60
N ILE A 121 6.66 -18.89 20.10
CA ILE A 121 5.25 -18.50 19.99
C ILE A 121 5.07 -17.75 18.67
N SER A 122 3.96 -17.98 17.95
CA SER A 122 3.67 -17.28 16.69
C SER A 122 3.76 -15.75 16.85
N ASP A 123 4.45 -15.10 15.91
CA ASP A 123 4.57 -13.64 15.81
C ASP A 123 3.44 -13.11 14.91
N LEU A 124 2.29 -12.79 15.51
CA LEU A 124 1.14 -12.23 14.79
C LEU A 124 1.44 -10.90 14.08
N ASP A 125 2.41 -10.12 14.56
CA ASP A 125 2.87 -8.88 13.92
C ASP A 125 3.66 -9.20 12.64
N LEU A 126 4.51 -10.22 12.67
CA LEU A 126 5.19 -10.71 11.47
C LEU A 126 4.20 -11.24 10.43
N GLU A 127 3.20 -12.02 10.83
CA GLU A 127 2.18 -12.51 9.91
C GLU A 127 1.41 -11.37 9.23
N ALA A 128 1.06 -10.32 9.99
CA ALA A 128 0.44 -9.11 9.45
C ALA A 128 1.37 -8.40 8.47
N ARG A 129 2.65 -8.25 8.81
CA ARG A 129 3.68 -7.66 7.92
C ARG A 129 3.86 -8.46 6.63
N ILE A 130 3.81 -9.78 6.70
CA ILE A 130 3.88 -10.65 5.52
C ILE A 130 2.64 -10.55 4.66
N ALA A 131 1.46 -10.48 5.27
CA ALA A 131 0.23 -10.23 4.52
C ALA A 131 0.27 -8.88 3.80
N ILE A 132 0.83 -7.85 4.44
CA ILE A 132 1.11 -6.55 3.81
C ILE A 132 2.06 -6.75 2.61
N PHE A 133 3.20 -7.43 2.78
CA PHE A 133 4.14 -7.72 1.67
C PHE A 133 3.47 -8.41 0.49
N GLU A 134 2.67 -9.45 0.75
CA GLU A 134 2.02 -10.25 -0.29
C GLU A 134 0.98 -9.47 -1.10
N GLN A 135 0.44 -8.38 -0.53
CA GLN A 135 -0.64 -7.62 -1.14
C GLN A 135 -0.27 -6.19 -1.55
N SER A 136 0.87 -5.68 -1.10
CA SER A 136 1.29 -4.30 -1.39
C SER A 136 1.89 -4.12 -2.78
N ASP A 137 1.65 -2.94 -3.34
CA ASP A 137 2.38 -2.41 -4.48
C ASP A 137 3.78 -2.02 -4.04
N PHE A 138 4.78 -2.87 -4.25
CA PHE A 138 6.15 -2.41 -4.04
C PHE A 138 6.54 -1.43 -5.15
N ASP A 139 6.83 -0.18 -4.77
CA ASP A 139 7.52 0.77 -5.64
C ASP A 139 8.96 0.27 -5.86
N ILE A 140 9.34 0.01 -7.12
CA ILE A 140 10.75 -0.14 -7.49
C ILE A 140 11.33 1.28 -7.56
N PRO A 141 12.33 1.64 -6.75
CA PRO A 141 12.84 3.00 -6.78
C PRO A 141 13.61 3.28 -8.07
N GLU A 142 13.11 4.18 -8.91
CA GLU A 142 13.89 4.75 -10.03
C GLU A 142 14.84 5.85 -9.55
N ASP A 143 15.98 5.96 -10.22
CA ASP A 143 17.18 6.64 -9.69
C ASP A 143 17.19 8.16 -9.67
N LYS A 144 16.11 8.87 -10.01
CA LYS A 144 16.18 10.33 -10.16
C LYS A 144 14.91 11.05 -9.70
N ALA A 145 14.93 11.52 -8.47
CA ALA A 145 14.18 12.71 -8.08
C ALA A 145 14.95 13.44 -6.97
N LYS A 146 15.77 14.43 -7.35
CA LYS A 146 16.31 15.41 -6.40
C LYS A 146 15.24 16.46 -6.21
N ALA A 147 14.66 16.56 -5.01
CA ALA A 147 13.81 17.69 -4.64
C ALA A 147 14.67 18.97 -4.64
N GLN A 148 14.21 20.02 -5.31
CA GLN A 148 14.81 21.34 -5.20
C GLN A 148 14.22 22.08 -3.99
N PRO A 149 15.03 22.90 -3.29
CA PRO A 149 14.59 23.60 -2.09
C PRO A 149 13.49 24.64 -2.40
N ILE A 150 12.47 24.65 -1.54
CA ILE A 150 11.38 25.63 -1.53
C ILE A 150 11.96 27.00 -1.16
N LYS A 151 11.85 27.99 -2.06
CA LYS A 151 12.06 29.41 -1.74
C LYS A 151 10.71 30.13 -1.79
N GLY A 152 10.29 30.66 -0.64
CA GLY A 152 9.23 31.66 -0.49
C GLY A 152 7.90 31.33 -1.15
N CYS A 153 7.08 30.48 -0.51
CA CYS A 153 5.67 30.37 -0.85
C CYS A 153 4.87 31.22 0.14
N SER A 154 4.19 32.26 -0.34
CA SER A 154 3.30 33.08 0.48
C SER A 154 2.20 32.22 1.11
N THR A 155 1.95 32.48 2.40
CA THR A 155 0.97 31.80 3.25
C THR A 155 -0.39 32.49 3.27
N GLU A 156 -0.79 33.15 2.19
CA GLU A 156 -2.16 33.68 2.12
C GLU A 156 -3.14 32.53 1.80
N PRO A 157 -4.25 32.40 2.55
CA PRO A 157 -5.26 31.38 2.32
C PRO A 157 -6.01 31.71 1.02
N ALA A 158 -5.51 31.22 -0.10
CA ALA A 158 -6.30 31.13 -1.31
C ALA A 158 -7.51 30.25 -1.00
N ALA A 159 -8.72 30.70 -1.39
CA ALA A 159 -9.92 29.89 -1.30
C ALA A 159 -9.65 28.51 -1.93
N LEU A 160 -10.02 27.44 -1.23
CA LEU A 160 -9.86 26.05 -1.69
C LEU A 160 -10.46 25.89 -3.09
N SER A 161 -9.61 25.88 -4.12
CA SER A 161 -10.01 25.58 -5.49
C SER A 161 -10.01 24.06 -5.65
N VAL A 162 -11.10 23.47 -5.19
CA VAL A 162 -11.34 22.03 -5.29
C VAL A 162 -11.60 21.68 -6.76
N PRO A 163 -10.81 20.77 -7.37
CA PRO A 163 -11.03 20.33 -8.74
C PRO A 163 -12.42 19.72 -8.91
N ARG A 164 -13.19 20.22 -9.88
CA ARG A 164 -14.48 19.63 -10.25
C ARG A 164 -14.28 18.41 -11.14
N CYS A 165 -15.25 17.50 -11.11
CA CYS A 165 -15.28 16.36 -12.02
C CYS A 165 -15.90 16.80 -13.36
N ASP A 166 -15.09 16.82 -14.42
CA ASP A 166 -15.55 17.14 -15.78
C ASP A 166 -16.13 15.92 -16.52
N ILE A 167 -16.28 14.78 -15.83
CA ILE A 167 -16.79 13.53 -16.39
C ILE A 167 -18.33 13.62 -16.50
N PRO A 168 -18.93 13.25 -17.65
CA PRO A 168 -20.38 13.32 -17.82
C PRO A 168 -21.15 12.55 -16.74
N ALA A 169 -22.22 13.16 -16.20
CA ALA A 169 -23.04 12.56 -15.15
C ALA A 169 -23.61 11.19 -15.54
N ASP A 170 -23.99 10.99 -16.80
CA ASP A 170 -24.51 9.70 -17.29
C ASP A 170 -23.45 8.59 -17.25
N LEU A 171 -22.17 8.93 -17.48
CA LEU A 171 -21.08 7.97 -17.33
C LEU A 171 -20.86 7.61 -15.86
N ILE A 172 -20.98 8.58 -14.94
CA ILE A 172 -20.91 8.33 -13.49
C ILE A 172 -22.06 7.42 -13.04
N LYS A 173 -23.30 7.71 -13.46
CA LYS A 173 -24.48 6.88 -13.17
C LYS A 173 -24.33 5.46 -13.67
N ALA A 174 -23.84 5.30 -14.90
CA ALA A 174 -23.57 4.00 -15.51
C ALA A 174 -22.47 3.26 -14.75
N LEU A 175 -21.40 3.94 -14.34
CA LEU A 175 -20.31 3.36 -13.55
C LEU A 175 -20.79 2.89 -12.17
N VAL A 176 -21.62 3.68 -11.48
CA VAL A 176 -22.18 3.30 -10.17
C VAL A 176 -23.09 2.07 -10.30
N ALA A 177 -23.94 2.04 -11.33
CA ALA A 177 -24.81 0.89 -11.60
C ALA A 177 -24.05 -0.37 -12.04
N ASP A 178 -22.97 -0.19 -12.83
CA ASP A 178 -22.07 -1.26 -13.24
C ASP A 178 -21.40 -1.90 -12.00
N ILE A 179 -20.84 -1.10 -11.08
CA ILE A 179 -20.22 -1.64 -9.84
C ILE A 179 -21.25 -2.29 -8.91
N GLU A 180 -22.45 -1.73 -8.82
CA GLU A 180 -23.54 -2.29 -8.00
C GLU A 180 -23.91 -3.72 -8.46
N THR A 181 -23.97 -3.95 -9.77
CA THR A 181 -24.48 -5.20 -10.36
C THR A 181 -23.41 -6.21 -10.76
N ASP A 182 -22.17 -5.76 -11.01
CA ASP A 182 -21.02 -6.63 -11.30
C ASP A 182 -20.82 -7.61 -10.13
N PRO A 183 -20.77 -8.93 -10.33
CA PRO A 183 -20.38 -9.86 -9.28
C PRO A 183 -18.91 -9.66 -8.91
N PHE A 184 -18.59 -9.68 -7.62
CA PHE A 184 -17.23 -9.53 -7.10
C PHE A 184 -16.94 -10.58 -6.05
N GLN A 185 -15.73 -11.13 -6.08
CA GLN A 185 -15.26 -12.07 -5.08
C GLN A 185 -13.98 -11.50 -4.47
N PRO A 186 -13.92 -11.26 -3.15
CA PRO A 186 -12.70 -10.82 -2.51
C PRO A 186 -11.54 -11.79 -2.81
N VAL A 187 -10.35 -11.25 -3.00
CA VAL A 187 -9.14 -12.05 -3.27
C VAL A 187 -8.14 -11.82 -2.15
N PHE A 188 -7.64 -12.90 -1.57
CA PHE A 188 -6.57 -12.87 -0.58
C PHE A 188 -5.47 -13.83 -1.01
N ARG A 189 -4.22 -13.34 -1.07
CA ARG A 189 -3.04 -14.15 -1.45
C ARG A 189 -3.23 -14.94 -2.76
N LYS A 190 -3.79 -14.28 -3.79
CA LYS A 190 -4.10 -14.88 -5.11
C LYS A 190 -5.20 -15.94 -5.14
N GLY A 191 -5.86 -16.18 -4.01
CA GLY A 191 -7.00 -17.09 -3.92
C GLY A 191 -8.31 -16.32 -3.75
N PRO A 192 -9.41 -16.77 -4.37
CA PRO A 192 -10.73 -16.26 -4.05
C PRO A 192 -11.08 -16.56 -2.59
N LEU A 193 -11.77 -15.62 -1.94
CA LEU A 193 -12.23 -15.71 -0.57
C LEU A 193 -13.77 -15.58 -0.53
N GLY A 194 -14.44 -16.57 0.04
CA GLY A 194 -15.91 -16.58 0.16
C GLY A 194 -16.63 -16.79 -1.18
N ALA A 195 -17.92 -16.49 -1.21
CA ALA A 195 -18.74 -16.54 -2.43
C ALA A 195 -18.74 -15.17 -3.15
N PRO A 196 -19.06 -15.11 -4.45
CA PRO A 196 -19.29 -13.84 -5.13
C PRO A 196 -20.43 -13.04 -4.47
N ILE A 197 -20.23 -11.72 -4.36
CA ILE A 197 -21.14 -10.73 -3.78
C ILE A 197 -21.41 -9.61 -4.80
N SER A 198 -22.50 -8.88 -4.59
CA SER A 198 -22.88 -7.70 -5.38
C SER A 198 -23.37 -6.60 -4.44
N GLY A 199 -23.42 -5.38 -4.94
CA GLY A 199 -23.86 -4.21 -4.17
C GLY A 199 -22.74 -3.47 -3.43
N TRP A 200 -22.77 -2.14 -3.46
CA TRP A 200 -21.74 -1.29 -2.85
C TRP A 200 -21.57 -1.55 -1.34
N ARG A 201 -22.67 -1.62 -0.58
CA ARG A 201 -22.62 -1.85 0.88
C ARG A 201 -22.03 -3.22 1.21
N THR A 202 -22.51 -4.28 0.56
CA THR A 202 -22.01 -5.64 0.79
C THR A 202 -20.52 -5.76 0.44
N ARG A 203 -20.05 -5.07 -0.60
CA ARG A 203 -18.61 -4.98 -0.93
C ARG A 203 -17.81 -4.29 0.18
N LEU A 204 -18.35 -3.22 0.77
CA LEU A 204 -17.71 -2.54 1.91
C LEU A 204 -17.66 -3.43 3.15
N ASP A 205 -18.72 -4.20 3.43
CA ASP A 205 -18.76 -5.14 4.56
C ASP A 205 -17.72 -6.26 4.44
N HIS A 206 -17.32 -6.59 3.20
CA HIS A 206 -16.26 -7.57 2.89
C HIS A 206 -14.88 -6.92 2.69
N TYR A 207 -14.75 -5.61 2.90
CA TYR A 207 -13.45 -4.96 2.90
C TYR A 207 -12.57 -5.55 4.01
N PHE A 208 -11.31 -5.82 3.67
CA PHE A 208 -10.30 -6.16 4.64
C PHE A 208 -8.94 -5.61 4.26
N TRP A 209 -8.14 -5.22 5.26
CA TRP A 209 -6.73 -4.90 5.08
C TRP A 209 -5.97 -4.98 6.40
N PRO A 210 -4.79 -5.64 6.44
CA PRO A 210 -4.17 -6.42 5.37
C PRO A 210 -4.64 -7.88 5.33
N ARG A 211 -5.48 -8.34 6.26
CA ARG A 211 -5.92 -9.74 6.33
C ARG A 211 -7.44 -9.81 6.53
N PRO A 212 -8.10 -10.91 6.12
CA PRO A 212 -9.56 -11.05 6.22
C PRO A 212 -10.15 -10.79 7.60
N GLU A 213 -9.40 -11.02 8.67
CA GLU A 213 -9.84 -10.79 10.04
C GLU A 213 -9.86 -9.29 10.41
N VAL A 214 -9.16 -8.45 9.65
CA VAL A 214 -9.09 -7.00 9.85
C VAL A 214 -10.03 -6.31 8.85
N GLY A 215 -11.32 -6.32 9.18
CA GLY A 215 -12.38 -5.74 8.36
C GLY A 215 -12.42 -4.20 8.38
N TYR A 216 -13.44 -3.64 7.74
CA TYR A 216 -13.68 -2.18 7.66
C TYR A 216 -13.63 -1.48 9.02
N HIS A 217 -14.47 -1.88 9.97
CA HIS A 217 -14.56 -1.21 11.28
C HIS A 217 -13.27 -1.31 12.09
N ALA A 218 -12.57 -2.44 12.01
CA ALA A 218 -11.26 -2.60 12.67
C ALA A 218 -10.24 -1.63 12.07
N THR A 219 -10.17 -1.57 10.73
CA THR A 219 -9.29 -0.66 10.01
C THR A 219 -9.55 0.81 10.38
N VAL A 220 -10.81 1.24 10.40
CA VAL A 220 -11.16 2.62 10.77
C VAL A 220 -10.71 2.96 12.19
N ARG A 221 -10.98 2.07 13.15
CA ARG A 221 -10.58 2.27 14.54
C ARG A 221 -9.06 2.34 14.70
N ASP A 222 -8.34 1.43 14.05
CA ASP A 222 -6.88 1.34 14.17
C ASP A 222 -6.17 2.56 13.56
N LEU A 223 -6.80 3.21 12.56
CA LEU A 223 -6.28 4.42 11.91
C LEU A 223 -6.69 5.73 12.59
N ALA A 224 -7.59 5.70 13.58
CA ALA A 224 -8.17 6.91 14.16
C ALA A 224 -7.12 7.87 14.73
N LEU A 225 -6.14 7.36 15.49
CA LEU A 225 -5.05 8.18 16.05
C LEU A 225 -4.17 8.79 14.96
N LEU A 226 -3.91 8.02 13.89
CA LEU A 226 -3.08 8.48 12.78
C LEU A 226 -3.78 9.57 11.97
N LEU A 227 -5.11 9.48 11.82
CA LEU A 227 -5.94 10.52 11.19
C LEU A 227 -6.02 11.79 12.04
N THR A 228 -6.11 11.67 13.37
CA THR A 228 -6.06 12.82 14.28
C THR A 228 -4.72 13.56 14.14
N LEU A 229 -3.60 12.83 14.18
CA LEU A 229 -2.28 13.42 13.97
C LEU A 229 -2.14 14.07 12.59
N ALA A 230 -2.66 13.43 11.54
CA ALA A 230 -2.64 13.98 10.19
C ALA A 230 -3.37 15.33 10.11
N LYS A 231 -4.53 15.45 10.77
CA LYS A 231 -5.30 16.70 10.85
C LYS A 231 -4.50 17.80 11.56
N GLU A 232 -3.88 17.49 12.70
CA GLU A 232 -3.08 18.47 13.47
C GLU A 232 -1.89 18.99 12.64
N LEU A 233 -1.17 18.08 11.99
CA LEU A 233 -0.06 18.42 11.10
C LEU A 233 -0.53 19.25 9.90
N ALA A 234 -1.64 18.86 9.27
CA ALA A 234 -2.19 19.57 8.11
C ALA A 234 -2.69 20.98 8.45
N THR A 235 -3.28 21.18 9.63
CA THR A 235 -3.80 22.48 10.07
C THR A 235 -2.67 23.48 10.37
N THR A 236 -1.48 22.98 10.71
CA THR A 236 -0.31 23.80 11.10
C THR A 236 0.83 23.77 10.08
N VAL A 237 0.59 23.20 8.90
CA VAL A 237 1.61 23.03 7.86
C VAL A 237 2.16 24.39 7.40
N GLY A 238 3.49 24.49 7.21
CA GLY A 238 4.19 25.74 6.90
C GLY A 238 4.70 26.50 8.13
N SER A 239 4.23 26.18 9.33
CA SER A 239 4.67 26.82 10.59
C SER A 239 5.10 25.80 11.65
N TRP A 240 5.50 24.59 11.23
CA TRP A 240 5.89 23.53 12.14
C TRP A 240 7.14 23.84 12.96
N THR A 241 7.02 23.60 14.26
CA THR A 241 8.13 23.49 15.21
C THR A 241 9.02 22.28 14.89
N SER A 242 10.23 22.24 15.46
CA SER A 242 11.13 21.08 15.32
C SER A 242 10.49 19.77 15.79
N ALA A 243 9.64 19.82 16.83
CA ALA A 243 8.92 18.65 17.32
C ALA A 243 7.88 18.17 16.30
N GLN A 244 7.11 19.08 15.71
CA GLN A 244 6.13 18.74 14.66
C GLN A 244 6.79 18.22 13.38
N ARG A 245 7.97 18.75 13.01
CA ARG A 245 8.77 18.21 11.90
C ARG A 245 9.17 16.76 12.12
N ALA A 246 9.61 16.42 13.34
CA ALA A 246 9.93 15.03 13.70
C ALA A 246 8.67 14.14 13.72
N GLN A 247 7.55 14.65 14.23
CA GLN A 247 6.26 13.96 14.20
C GLN A 247 5.77 13.73 12.77
N ALA A 248 5.96 14.67 11.85
CA ALA A 248 5.57 14.54 10.45
C ALA A 248 6.33 13.41 9.73
N ILE A 249 7.63 13.26 10.00
CA ILE A 249 8.42 12.14 9.49
C ILE A 249 7.88 10.82 10.04
N SER A 250 7.68 10.74 11.36
CA SER A 250 7.12 9.55 12.02
C SER A 250 5.72 9.19 11.50
N PHE A 251 4.88 10.19 11.26
CA PHE A 251 3.55 10.03 10.67
C PHE A 251 3.64 9.41 9.27
N ALA A 252 4.48 9.97 8.38
CA ALA A 252 4.66 9.43 7.04
C ALA A 252 5.18 7.98 7.07
N ASP A 253 6.18 7.68 7.92
CA ASP A 253 6.70 6.33 8.11
C ASP A 253 5.61 5.33 8.57
N GLN A 254 4.75 5.73 9.51
CA GLN A 254 3.62 4.91 9.96
C GLN A 254 2.62 4.65 8.85
N VAL A 255 2.28 5.68 8.05
CA VAL A 255 1.39 5.54 6.88
C VAL A 255 2.00 4.57 5.85
N PHE A 256 3.30 4.69 5.56
CA PHE A 256 3.98 3.79 4.63
C PHE A 256 4.04 2.36 5.15
N SER A 257 4.24 2.18 6.46
CA SER A 257 4.23 0.87 7.10
C SER A 257 2.85 0.21 7.02
N TRP A 258 1.79 0.96 7.32
CA TRP A 258 0.41 0.47 7.23
C TRP A 258 0.03 0.09 5.80
N GLY A 259 0.44 0.89 4.81
CA GLY A 259 0.17 0.63 3.39
C GLY A 259 1.13 -0.38 2.73
N GLY A 260 2.20 -0.78 3.42
CA GLY A 260 3.27 -1.64 2.88
C GLY A 260 4.03 -1.05 1.70
N VAL A 261 4.21 0.26 1.68
CA VAL A 261 4.78 1.02 0.56
C VAL A 261 6.03 1.77 1.02
N PRO A 262 7.12 1.04 1.36
CA PRO A 262 8.34 1.65 1.92
C PRO A 262 8.89 2.71 0.96
N GLN A 263 9.28 3.85 1.51
CA GLN A 263 9.88 4.93 0.73
C GLN A 263 11.41 5.00 0.96
N ARG A 264 12.13 5.58 0.00
CA ARG A 264 13.54 5.99 0.22
C ARG A 264 13.58 7.03 1.36
N LYS A 265 14.74 7.22 1.98
CA LYS A 265 14.93 8.26 2.99
C LYS A 265 14.42 9.62 2.46
N PHE A 266 13.49 10.21 3.20
CA PHE A 266 12.92 11.54 2.96
C PHE A 266 13.19 12.42 4.19
N ASP A 267 12.91 13.71 4.06
CA ASP A 267 13.03 14.69 5.14
C ASP A 267 11.68 15.35 5.47
N ASP A 268 11.67 16.17 6.52
CA ASP A 268 10.47 16.89 6.98
C ASP A 268 9.94 17.84 5.90
N LYS A 269 10.81 18.46 5.11
CA LYS A 269 10.42 19.37 4.01
C LYS A 269 9.65 18.64 2.91
N THR A 270 10.01 17.40 2.63
CA THR A 270 9.28 16.57 1.67
C THR A 270 7.87 16.29 2.16
N VAL A 271 7.71 15.93 3.44
CA VAL A 271 6.39 15.68 4.04
C VAL A 271 5.56 16.96 4.07
N GLU A 272 6.16 18.08 4.46
CA GLU A 272 5.53 19.41 4.45
C GLU A 272 5.02 19.77 3.04
N ALA A 273 5.85 19.61 2.00
CA ALA A 273 5.47 19.90 0.62
C ALA A 273 4.29 19.03 0.14
N VAL A 274 4.25 17.75 0.52
CA VAL A 274 3.14 16.83 0.17
C VAL A 274 1.85 17.24 0.87
N ILE A 275 1.91 17.51 2.18
CA ILE A 275 0.73 17.94 2.95
C ILE A 275 0.21 19.28 2.42
N MET A 276 1.08 20.26 2.18
CA MET A 276 0.68 21.54 1.58
C MET A 276 0.07 21.37 0.20
N SER A 277 0.67 20.51 -0.65
CA SER A 277 0.13 20.28 -2.00
C SER A 277 -1.25 19.65 -1.97
N ALA A 278 -1.47 18.73 -1.02
CA ALA A 278 -2.75 18.07 -0.81
C ALA A 278 -3.81 19.05 -0.31
N THR A 279 -3.53 19.81 0.76
CA THR A 279 -4.50 20.75 1.35
C THR A 279 -4.80 21.91 0.41
N GLN A 280 -3.82 22.39 -0.36
CA GLN A 280 -4.02 23.48 -1.33
C GLN A 280 -4.53 23.02 -2.69
N HIS A 281 -4.70 21.71 -2.91
CA HIS A 281 -5.09 21.12 -4.20
C HIS A 281 -4.21 21.61 -5.37
N LYS A 282 -2.90 21.77 -5.11
CA LYS A 282 -1.93 22.32 -6.05
C LYS A 282 -0.60 21.62 -5.88
N ALA A 283 -0.02 21.14 -6.98
CA ALA A 283 1.31 20.54 -6.95
C ALA A 283 2.37 21.60 -6.61
N LEU A 284 3.02 21.47 -5.46
CA LEU A 284 4.14 22.33 -5.05
C LEU A 284 5.50 21.67 -5.34
N PRO A 285 6.56 22.47 -5.55
CA PRO A 285 7.91 21.93 -5.70
C PRO A 285 8.33 21.09 -4.49
N GLY A 286 8.92 19.92 -4.74
CA GLY A 286 9.37 18.99 -3.70
C GLY A 286 8.30 18.03 -3.18
N ALA A 287 7.03 18.23 -3.55
CA ALA A 287 5.95 17.32 -3.17
C ALA A 287 6.01 16.04 -4.00
N LEU A 288 6.58 14.98 -3.40
CA LEU A 288 6.65 13.67 -4.04
C LEU A 288 5.26 13.09 -4.26
N MET A 289 5.14 12.28 -5.31
CA MET A 289 3.90 11.59 -5.61
C MET A 289 4.20 10.17 -6.12
N ASN A 290 3.58 9.17 -5.52
CA ASN A 290 3.51 7.75 -5.89
C ASN A 290 2.44 7.08 -5.00
N SER A 291 2.25 5.76 -5.10
CA SER A 291 1.25 5.03 -4.31
C SER A 291 1.44 5.12 -2.79
N GLY A 292 2.64 5.48 -2.30
CA GLY A 292 2.88 5.79 -0.89
C GLY A 292 2.47 7.21 -0.54
N TRP A 293 2.95 8.20 -1.28
CA TRP A 293 2.66 9.62 -1.01
C TRP A 293 1.18 9.97 -1.22
N THR A 294 0.42 9.25 -2.05
CA THR A 294 -1.05 9.38 -2.09
C THR A 294 -1.70 9.03 -0.77
N LYS A 295 -1.14 8.10 0.01
CA LYS A 295 -1.65 7.75 1.35
C LYS A 295 -1.44 8.90 2.33
N VAL A 296 -0.26 9.50 2.32
CA VAL A 296 0.05 10.68 3.15
C VAL A 296 -0.90 11.83 2.80
N ALA A 297 -1.10 12.11 1.51
CA ALA A 297 -2.01 13.14 1.03
C ALA A 297 -3.48 12.87 1.42
N ALA A 298 -3.94 11.63 1.29
CA ALA A 298 -5.30 11.23 1.66
C ALA A 298 -5.55 11.38 3.17
N PHE A 299 -4.62 10.91 4.01
CA PHE A 299 -4.73 11.08 5.47
C PHE A 299 -4.72 12.56 5.86
N ALA A 300 -3.83 13.36 5.27
CA ALA A 300 -3.73 14.78 5.55
C ALA A 300 -4.99 15.57 5.16
N THR A 301 -5.81 15.07 4.23
CA THR A 301 -7.02 15.75 3.74
C THR A 301 -8.33 15.07 4.19
N ALA A 302 -8.27 13.97 4.93
CA ALA A 302 -9.44 13.24 5.43
C ALA A 302 -10.39 14.11 6.26
N HIS A 303 -9.86 15.09 6.99
CA HIS A 303 -10.65 16.01 7.81
C HIS A 303 -11.36 17.11 7.01
N LEU A 304 -11.14 17.19 5.70
CA LEU A 304 -11.72 18.18 4.79
C LEU A 304 -12.96 17.66 4.05
N GLU A 305 -13.48 16.48 4.41
CA GLU A 305 -14.73 15.94 3.86
C GLU A 305 -15.87 16.96 4.07
N PRO A 306 -16.79 17.16 3.10
CA PRO A 306 -16.96 16.38 1.86
C PRO A 306 -16.14 16.87 0.65
N GLU A 307 -15.58 18.09 0.65
CA GLU A 307 -15.04 18.69 -0.58
C GLU A 307 -13.51 18.75 -0.68
N GLY A 308 -12.75 18.65 0.41
CA GLY A 308 -11.29 18.77 0.35
C GLY A 308 -10.55 17.45 0.42
N THR A 309 -11.24 16.33 0.58
CA THR A 309 -10.60 15.02 0.78
C THR A 309 -10.08 14.45 -0.54
N LEU A 310 -8.85 13.93 -0.48
CA LEU A 310 -8.21 13.16 -1.55
C LEU A 310 -8.28 11.67 -1.25
N VAL A 311 -8.35 10.86 -2.30
CA VAL A 311 -8.27 9.40 -2.19
C VAL A 311 -6.83 8.90 -2.25
N ILE A 312 -6.59 7.72 -1.69
CA ILE A 312 -5.40 6.90 -1.98
C ILE A 312 -5.53 6.44 -3.43
N TRP A 313 -5.03 7.27 -4.34
CA TRP A 313 -4.99 6.96 -5.76
C TRP A 313 -3.85 5.99 -6.08
N ASP A 314 -4.02 4.72 -5.69
CA ASP A 314 -3.07 3.64 -5.97
C ASP A 314 -3.48 2.80 -7.19
N SER A 315 -2.71 1.76 -7.49
CA SER A 315 -2.94 0.93 -8.67
C SER A 315 -4.28 0.19 -8.65
N ARG A 316 -4.82 -0.11 -7.46
CA ARG A 316 -6.04 -0.92 -7.32
C ARG A 316 -7.26 -0.06 -7.56
N VAL A 317 -7.30 1.11 -6.93
CA VAL A 317 -8.37 2.09 -7.16
C VAL A 317 -8.37 2.56 -8.62
N ALA A 318 -7.21 2.93 -9.17
CA ALA A 318 -7.10 3.35 -10.56
C ALA A 318 -7.52 2.23 -11.52
N HIS A 319 -7.08 0.99 -11.31
CA HIS A 319 -7.44 -0.13 -12.17
C HIS A 319 -8.95 -0.45 -12.12
N SER A 320 -9.52 -0.51 -10.91
CA SER A 320 -10.95 -0.77 -10.69
C SER A 320 -11.84 0.18 -11.47
N LEU A 321 -11.49 1.46 -11.50
CA LEU A 321 -12.22 2.49 -12.25
C LEU A 321 -11.93 2.42 -13.75
N ILE A 322 -10.66 2.37 -14.15
CA ILE A 322 -10.28 2.39 -15.56
C ILE A 322 -10.87 1.19 -16.29
N ARG A 323 -10.83 -0.03 -15.72
CA ARG A 323 -11.36 -1.22 -16.42
C ARG A 323 -12.86 -1.12 -16.70
N ARG A 324 -13.62 -0.50 -15.80
CA ARG A 324 -15.07 -0.35 -15.94
C ARG A 324 -15.44 0.79 -16.87
N ILE A 325 -14.76 1.93 -16.74
CA ILE A 325 -14.91 3.03 -17.68
C ILE A 325 -14.54 2.56 -19.10
N ASP A 326 -13.45 1.81 -19.26
CA ASP A 326 -13.04 1.23 -20.54
C ASP A 326 -14.16 0.35 -21.13
N ARG A 327 -14.74 -0.57 -20.36
CA ARG A 327 -15.89 -1.40 -20.77
C ARG A 327 -17.10 -0.56 -21.19
N LEU A 328 -17.46 0.46 -20.41
CA LEU A 328 -18.60 1.34 -20.71
C LEU A 328 -18.37 2.18 -21.97
N LEU A 329 -17.16 2.67 -22.18
CA LEU A 329 -16.76 3.40 -23.39
C LEU A 329 -16.79 2.50 -24.63
N VAL A 330 -16.31 1.25 -24.52
CA VAL A 330 -16.41 0.26 -25.60
C VAL A 330 -17.86 -0.01 -25.97
N ALA A 331 -18.75 -0.17 -24.99
CA ALA A 331 -20.19 -0.35 -25.24
C ALA A 331 -20.81 0.86 -25.97
N GLN A 332 -20.24 2.05 -25.82
CA GLN A 332 -20.62 3.27 -26.53
C GLN A 332 -19.84 3.48 -27.85
N SER A 333 -19.10 2.47 -28.32
CA SER A 333 -18.25 2.54 -29.53
C SER A 333 -17.16 3.62 -29.50
N VAL A 334 -16.75 4.05 -28.30
CA VAL A 334 -15.64 5.00 -28.12
C VAL A 334 -14.31 4.25 -28.27
N GLN A 335 -13.47 4.69 -29.21
CA GLN A 335 -12.19 4.03 -29.51
C GLN A 335 -10.98 4.68 -28.83
N THR A 336 -11.10 5.94 -28.41
CA THR A 336 -10.01 6.71 -27.82
C THR A 336 -10.45 7.40 -26.54
N VAL A 337 -9.57 7.47 -25.54
CA VAL A 337 -9.86 8.07 -24.24
C VAL A 337 -10.31 9.53 -24.41
N PRO A 338 -11.55 9.87 -24.01
CA PRO A 338 -12.06 11.23 -24.06
C PRO A 338 -11.20 12.25 -23.27
N GLY A 339 -11.24 13.51 -23.69
CA GLY A 339 -10.43 14.58 -23.09
C GLY A 339 -10.64 14.74 -21.58
N TYR A 340 -11.87 14.59 -21.10
CA TYR A 340 -12.23 14.67 -19.67
C TYR A 340 -11.68 13.52 -18.81
N LEU A 341 -11.13 12.46 -19.43
CA LEU A 341 -10.48 11.33 -18.74
C LEU A 341 -8.95 11.36 -18.84
N LYS A 342 -8.34 12.32 -19.55
CA LYS A 342 -6.89 12.36 -19.78
C LYS A 342 -6.06 12.36 -18.50
N ALA A 343 -6.56 12.99 -17.44
CA ALA A 343 -5.85 13.11 -16.17
C ALA A 343 -5.95 11.86 -15.29
N ILE A 344 -6.94 10.97 -15.47
CA ILE A 344 -7.15 9.78 -14.62
C ILE A 344 -5.93 8.86 -14.67
N GLY A 345 -5.53 8.42 -15.86
CA GLY A 345 -4.25 7.74 -16.13
C GLY A 345 -4.01 6.42 -15.39
N ARG A 346 -3.23 5.53 -16.01
CA ARG A 346 -2.88 4.23 -15.43
C ARG A 346 -1.83 4.39 -14.32
N VAL A 347 -2.05 3.74 -13.20
CA VAL A 347 -1.06 3.59 -12.14
C VAL A 347 -0.52 2.16 -12.21
N PRO A 348 0.79 1.95 -12.49
CA PRO A 348 1.38 0.63 -12.46
C PRO A 348 1.34 0.14 -11.02
N GLY A 349 1.00 -1.12 -10.86
CA GLY A 349 1.02 -1.80 -9.58
C GLY A 349 1.40 -3.24 -9.76
N ARG A 350 1.87 -3.82 -8.66
CA ARG A 350 2.04 -5.27 -8.48
C ARG A 350 0.88 -5.88 -7.69
N GLY A 351 -0.07 -5.05 -7.25
CA GLY A 351 -1.08 -5.30 -6.24
C GLY A 351 -1.67 -6.69 -6.39
N GLY A 352 -1.34 -7.52 -5.39
CA GLY A 352 -1.64 -8.94 -5.24
C GLY A 352 -2.23 -9.64 -6.46
N SER A 353 -1.42 -10.45 -7.15
CA SER A 353 -1.81 -11.48 -8.15
C SER A 353 -1.97 -11.08 -9.61
N ARG A 354 -2.05 -9.79 -9.98
CA ARG A 354 -2.42 -9.44 -11.37
C ARG A 354 -1.34 -9.81 -12.37
N THR A 355 -1.51 -10.97 -12.99
CA THR A 355 -0.72 -11.43 -14.12
C THR A 355 -1.69 -12.10 -15.09
N PRO A 356 -1.79 -11.62 -16.35
CA PRO A 356 -1.00 -10.55 -16.99
C PRO A 356 -1.43 -9.12 -16.60
N PRO A 357 -0.65 -8.08 -16.97
CA PRO A 357 -1.04 -6.68 -16.82
C PRO A 357 -2.40 -6.42 -17.47
N PRO A 358 -3.23 -5.55 -16.88
CA PRO A 358 -4.55 -5.28 -17.43
C PRO A 358 -4.47 -4.67 -18.83
N GLN A 359 -5.19 -5.29 -19.76
CA GLN A 359 -5.34 -4.78 -21.13
C GLN A 359 -6.62 -3.96 -21.20
N TYR A 360 -6.47 -2.70 -21.60
CA TYR A 360 -7.58 -1.77 -21.83
C TYR A 360 -7.83 -1.67 -23.34
N HIS A 361 -9.08 -1.70 -23.76
CA HIS A 361 -9.48 -1.72 -25.16
C HIS A 361 -9.48 -0.32 -25.78
N VAL A 362 -9.87 0.69 -25.01
CA VAL A 362 -9.87 2.08 -25.45
C VAL A 362 -8.42 2.58 -25.53
N LYS A 363 -8.03 3.12 -26.68
CA LYS A 363 -6.67 3.62 -26.91
C LYS A 363 -6.45 4.95 -26.20
N GLY A 364 -5.23 5.17 -25.70
CA GLY A 364 -4.81 6.49 -25.20
C GLY A 364 -4.90 6.67 -23.68
N TRP A 365 -5.11 5.60 -22.91
CA TRP A 365 -4.93 5.66 -21.45
C TRP A 365 -3.49 6.03 -21.11
N GLY A 366 -3.29 7.25 -20.60
CA GLY A 366 -2.00 7.78 -20.18
C GLY A 366 -1.43 7.07 -18.95
N ILE A 367 -0.33 7.57 -18.42
CA ILE A 367 0.24 7.16 -17.13
C ILE A 367 -0.15 8.21 -16.09
N GLY A 368 -0.90 7.80 -15.06
CA GLY A 368 -1.27 8.62 -13.90
C GLY A 368 -0.31 8.50 -12.72
N TYR A 369 0.66 7.59 -12.81
CA TYR A 369 1.66 7.38 -11.78
C TYR A 369 2.56 8.59 -11.57
N LYS A 370 2.89 8.87 -10.30
CA LYS A 370 3.69 10.02 -9.87
C LYS A 370 3.13 11.38 -10.33
N SER A 371 1.82 11.48 -10.52
CA SER A 371 1.17 12.71 -11.01
C SER A 371 0.13 13.24 -10.02
N TRP A 372 0.37 14.43 -9.47
CA TRP A 372 -0.62 15.15 -8.66
C TRP A 372 -1.92 15.43 -9.44
N ALA A 373 -1.82 15.76 -10.73
CA ALA A 373 -3.00 15.98 -11.56
C ALA A 373 -3.89 14.73 -11.65
N SER A 374 -3.28 13.54 -11.64
CA SER A 374 -4.01 12.27 -11.61
C SER A 374 -4.68 12.01 -10.28
N VAL A 375 -4.01 12.28 -9.15
CA VAL A 375 -4.61 12.17 -7.82
C VAL A 375 -5.80 13.11 -7.67
N PHE A 376 -5.67 14.35 -8.14
CA PHE A 376 -6.75 15.34 -8.10
C PHE A 376 -7.95 14.93 -8.96
N ALA A 377 -7.70 14.53 -10.22
CA ALA A 377 -8.77 14.08 -11.11
C ALA A 377 -9.43 12.78 -10.61
N GLY A 378 -8.64 11.84 -10.08
CA GLY A 378 -9.12 10.60 -9.49
C GLY A 378 -9.99 10.85 -8.25
N SER A 379 -9.57 11.77 -7.38
CA SER A 379 -10.35 12.16 -6.19
C SER A 379 -11.67 12.83 -6.58
N ALA A 380 -11.67 13.69 -7.61
CA ALA A 380 -12.89 14.30 -8.14
C ALA A 380 -13.86 13.26 -8.75
N LEU A 381 -13.33 12.25 -9.45
CA LEU A 381 -14.14 11.12 -9.96
C LEU A 381 -14.75 10.30 -8.81
N VAL A 382 -13.96 9.90 -7.82
CA VAL A 382 -14.48 9.12 -6.68
C VAL A 382 -15.53 9.92 -5.90
N ARG A 383 -15.39 11.25 -5.85
CA ARG A 383 -16.40 12.12 -5.26
C ARG A 383 -17.70 12.13 -6.03
N ALA A 384 -17.65 12.25 -7.35
CA ALA A 384 -18.84 12.17 -8.18
C ALA A 384 -19.57 10.82 -7.99
N ILE A 385 -18.83 9.72 -7.80
CA ILE A 385 -19.40 8.40 -7.46
C ILE A 385 -20.08 8.43 -6.09
N ARG A 386 -19.42 8.97 -5.05
CA ARG A 386 -19.99 9.13 -3.70
C ARG A 386 -21.29 9.94 -3.74
N ASP A 387 -21.28 11.06 -4.46
CA ASP A 387 -22.43 11.96 -4.54
C ASP A 387 -23.61 11.29 -5.24
N GLU A 388 -23.37 10.53 -6.31
CA GLU A 388 -24.39 9.71 -6.97
C GLU A 388 -24.94 8.61 -6.06
N LEU A 389 -24.08 7.95 -5.26
CA LEU A 389 -24.52 6.95 -4.27
C LEU A 389 -25.43 7.58 -3.22
N ASN A 390 -25.03 8.72 -2.65
CA ASN A 390 -25.81 9.43 -1.65
C ASN A 390 -27.15 9.92 -2.22
N ALA A 391 -27.17 10.44 -3.45
CA ALA A 391 -28.39 10.85 -4.13
C ALA A 391 -29.38 9.66 -4.32
N ARG A 392 -28.87 8.46 -4.64
CA ARG A 392 -29.71 7.25 -4.74
C ARG A 392 -30.27 6.80 -3.40
N GLU A 393 -29.46 6.85 -2.33
CA GLU A 393 -29.91 6.51 -0.98
C GLU A 393 -30.97 7.49 -0.46
N GLU A 394 -30.82 8.80 -0.74
CA GLU A 394 -31.84 9.80 -0.41
C GLU A 394 -33.19 9.53 -1.11
N ILE A 395 -33.16 9.08 -2.37
CA ILE A 395 -34.39 8.76 -3.13
C ILE A 395 -35.06 7.47 -2.61
N THR A 396 -34.27 6.50 -2.14
CA THR A 396 -34.76 5.17 -1.77
C THR A 396 -35.02 5.00 -0.27
N ALA A 397 -34.52 5.91 0.58
CA ALA A 397 -34.73 5.86 2.02
C ALA A 397 -36.22 6.01 2.37
N ALA A 398 -36.74 5.08 3.17
CA ALA A 398 -38.04 5.22 3.79
C ALA A 398 -38.05 6.46 4.70
N PRO A 399 -39.19 7.17 4.90
CA PRO A 399 -39.27 8.46 5.61
C PRO A 399 -38.74 8.52 7.07
N ARG A 400 -38.28 7.40 7.64
CA ARG A 400 -37.81 7.27 9.02
C ARG A 400 -36.42 6.64 9.18
N ALA A 401 -35.76 6.23 8.10
CA ALA A 401 -34.37 5.79 8.14
C ALA A 401 -33.51 6.95 7.62
N GLN A 402 -32.62 7.51 8.45
CA GLN A 402 -31.56 8.35 7.94
C GLN A 402 -30.51 7.43 7.32
N PRO A 403 -30.30 7.43 6.00
CA PRO A 403 -29.22 6.66 5.40
C PRO A 403 -27.89 7.19 5.95
N GLU A 404 -26.96 6.29 6.28
CA GLU A 404 -25.60 6.67 6.65
C GLU A 404 -24.88 7.11 5.37
N PRO A 405 -24.60 8.41 5.17
CA PRO A 405 -24.07 8.88 3.89
C PRO A 405 -22.70 8.24 3.61
N TRP A 406 -22.49 7.84 2.36
CA TRP A 406 -21.19 7.43 1.86
C TRP A 406 -20.18 8.55 2.04
N THR A 407 -19.04 8.19 2.62
CA THR A 407 -17.83 9.01 2.64
C THR A 407 -16.93 8.66 1.46
N LEU A 408 -16.05 9.60 1.08
CA LEU A 408 -15.06 9.34 0.03
C LEU A 408 -14.17 8.13 0.35
N ARG A 409 -13.86 7.93 1.63
CA ARG A 409 -13.04 6.81 2.12
C ARG A 409 -13.71 5.46 1.93
N GLN A 410 -15.01 5.35 2.19
CA GLN A 410 -15.76 4.10 2.02
C GLN A 410 -15.84 3.70 0.54
N VAL A 411 -16.08 4.66 -0.36
CA VAL A 411 -16.08 4.40 -1.81
C VAL A 411 -14.69 3.94 -2.27
N GLU A 412 -13.63 4.61 -1.82
CA GLU A 412 -12.25 4.20 -2.11
C GLU A 412 -11.95 2.77 -1.63
N MET A 413 -12.38 2.39 -0.42
CA MET A 413 -12.17 1.06 0.14
C MET A 413 -12.84 -0.04 -0.71
N VAL A 414 -14.04 0.20 -1.23
CA VAL A 414 -14.68 -0.71 -2.19
C VAL A 414 -13.84 -0.82 -3.46
N LEU A 415 -13.48 0.32 -4.07
CA LEU A 415 -12.71 0.37 -5.31
C LEU A 415 -11.33 -0.29 -5.18
N PHE A 416 -10.72 -0.19 -4.01
CA PHE A 416 -9.45 -0.82 -3.67
C PHE A 416 -9.55 -2.35 -3.70
N MET A 417 -10.61 -2.92 -3.12
CA MET A 417 -10.84 -4.37 -3.12
C MET A 417 -11.20 -4.87 -4.51
N ASP A 418 -12.04 -4.13 -5.23
CA ASP A 418 -12.42 -4.39 -6.62
C ASP A 418 -11.27 -4.34 -7.61
N GLY A 419 -10.18 -3.71 -7.20
CA GLY A 419 -8.99 -3.66 -8.00
C GLY A 419 -8.41 -5.05 -8.19
N TYR A 420 -8.39 -5.91 -7.16
CA TYR A 420 -7.55 -7.13 -7.10
C TYR A 420 -7.52 -7.99 -8.36
#